data_AF-A0A3B1B9C0-F1
#
_entry.id   AF-A0A3B1B9C0-F1
#
_cell.length_a   1.000
_cell.length_b   1.000
_cell.length_c   1.000
_cell.angle_alpha   90.00
_cell.angle_beta   90.00
_cell.angle_gamma   90.00
#
_symmetry.space_group_name_H-M   'P 1'
#
loop_
_entity.id
_entity.type
_entity.pdbx_description
1 polymer ?
#
loop_
_entity_poly.entity_id
_entity_poly.type
_entity_poly.pdbx_seq_one_letter_code
_entity_poly.pdbx_strand_id
1 'polypeptide(L)' 'MKCIQTGLTLSILAVAGITLTGTAQAVPSFAAKYEKNCSYCHNAWPQLNNKGRKFKERGYRLKED' A
#
# COMPACT_ATOMS: atom_id res chain seq x y z
N MET A 1 -8.39 32.88 23.41
CA MET A 1 -9.35 32.57 22.31
C MET A 1 -8.66 31.91 21.11
N LYS A 2 -7.55 32.44 20.58
CA LYS A 2 -6.84 31.86 19.41
C LYS A 2 -6.43 30.39 19.56
N CYS A 3 -5.95 29.97 20.74
CA CYS A 3 -5.51 28.59 21.02
C CYS A 3 -6.66 27.55 20.95
N ILE A 4 -7.85 27.92 21.43
CA ILE A 4 -9.05 27.07 21.39
C ILE A 4 -9.55 26.94 19.95
N GLN A 5 -9.54 28.04 19.20
CA GLN A 5 -9.96 28.06 17.80
C GLN A 5 -9.04 27.22 16.91
N THR A 6 -7.72 27.27 17.11
CA THR A 6 -6.77 26.40 16.40
C THR A 6 -6.95 24.93 16.73
N GLY A 7 -7.22 24.59 18.00
CA GLY A 7 -7.50 23.21 18.41
C GLY A 7 -8.77 22.68 17.75
N LEU A 8 -9.84 23.47 17.76
CA LEU A 8 -11.11 23.10 17.12
C LEU A 8 -10.94 22.89 15.61
N THR A 9 -10.21 23.77 14.92
CA THR A 9 -9.96 23.62 13.48
C THR A 9 -9.17 22.35 13.15
N LEU A 10 -8.16 21.99 13.96
CA LEU A 10 -7.41 20.75 13.74
C LEU A 10 -8.29 19.51 13.92
N SER A 11 -9.12 19.49 14.96
CA SER A 11 -10.03 18.38 15.23
C SER A 11 -11.04 18.20 14.10
N ILE A 12 -11.60 19.29 13.57
CA ILE A 12 -12.52 19.25 12.43
C ILE A 12 -11.82 18.70 11.18
N LEU A 13 -10.59 19.14 10.87
CA LEU A 13 -9.84 18.60 9.74
C LEU A 13 -9.54 17.11 9.90
N ALA A 14 -9.18 16.67 11.09
CA ALA A 14 -8.90 15.26 11.36
C ALA A 14 -10.15 14.38 11.17
N VAL A 15 -11.29 14.80 11.71
CA VAL A 15 -12.57 14.08 11.55
C VAL A 15 -13.00 14.05 10.09
N ALA A 16 -12.91 15.18 9.37
CA ALA A 16 -13.21 15.23 7.94
C ALA A 16 -12.30 14.31 7.13
N GLY A 17 -10.99 14.27 7.44
CA GLY A 17 -10.05 13.38 6.76
C GLY A 17 -10.41 11.89 6.90
N ILE A 18 -10.93 11.47 8.06
CA ILE A 18 -11.32 10.07 8.31
C ILE A 18 -12.61 9.73 7.55
N THR A 19 -13.61 10.62 7.55
CA THR A 19 -14.90 10.35 6.91
C THR A 19 -14.83 10.34 5.38
N LEU A 20 -13.79 10.93 4.79
CA LEU A 20 -13.54 10.91 3.34
C LEU A 20 -12.78 9.65 2.86
N THR A 21 -12.43 8.70 3.74
CA THR A 21 -11.72 7.48 3.31
C THR A 21 -12.67 6.46 2.68
N GLY A 22 -12.27 5.89 1.54
CA GLY A 22 -13.01 4.85 0.81
C GLY A 22 -12.33 3.47 0.89
N THR A 23 -13.02 2.42 0.43
CA THR A 23 -12.41 1.09 0.34
C THR A 23 -11.32 1.05 -0.73
N ALA A 24 -10.12 0.62 -0.36
CA ALA A 24 -9.04 0.44 -1.32
C ALA A 24 -9.33 -0.76 -2.22
N GLN A 25 -9.58 -0.51 -3.51
CA GLN A 25 -9.75 -1.55 -4.53
C GLN A 25 -8.37 -2.04 -5.02
N ALA A 26 -7.67 -2.79 -4.17
CA ALA A 26 -6.37 -3.34 -4.51
C ALA A 26 -6.51 -4.39 -5.62
N VAL A 27 -6.10 -4.06 -6.85
CA VAL A 27 -6.04 -5.01 -7.97
C VAL A 27 -4.74 -5.81 -7.88
N PRO A 28 -4.78 -7.14 -7.69
CA PRO A 28 -3.57 -7.95 -7.57
C PRO A 28 -2.96 -8.21 -8.95
N SER A 29 -2.51 -7.15 -9.64
CA SER A 29 -2.01 -7.19 -11.02
C SER A 29 -0.90 -8.22 -11.23
N PHE A 30 -0.08 -8.45 -10.20
CA PHE A 30 0.94 -9.50 -10.20
C PHE A 30 0.34 -10.91 -10.20
N ALA A 31 -0.56 -11.22 -9.27
CA ALA A 31 -1.15 -12.55 -9.16
C ALA A 31 -2.00 -12.87 -10.39
N ALA A 32 -2.75 -11.87 -10.91
CA ALA A 32 -3.53 -12.01 -12.13
C ALA A 32 -2.67 -12.27 -13.38
N LYS A 33 -1.49 -11.66 -13.48
CA LYS A 33 -0.60 -11.84 -14.65
C LYS A 33 0.24 -13.12 -14.59
N TYR A 34 0.73 -13.47 -13.40
CA TYR A 34 1.78 -14.50 -13.25
C TYR A 34 1.33 -15.74 -12.48
N GLU A 35 0.09 -15.77 -11.98
CA GLU A 35 -0.50 -16.92 -11.28
C GLU A 35 0.36 -17.41 -10.11
N LYS A 36 1.00 -16.48 -9.39
CA LYS A 36 1.82 -16.76 -8.19
C LYS A 36 1.16 -16.21 -6.93
N ASN A 37 1.27 -17.00 -5.86
CA ASN A 37 0.84 -16.60 -4.53
C ASN A 37 1.75 -15.52 -3.92
N CYS A 38 1.26 -14.79 -2.93
CA CYS A 38 1.98 -13.69 -2.26
C CYS A 38 3.35 -14.10 -1.72
N SER A 39 3.46 -15.34 -1.21
CA SER A 39 4.72 -15.91 -0.67
C SER A 39 5.81 -16.09 -1.72
N TYR A 40 5.48 -16.03 -3.03
CA TYR A 40 6.48 -16.06 -4.09
C TYR A 40 7.44 -14.86 -3.99
N CYS A 41 6.94 -13.67 -3.61
CA CYS A 41 7.73 -12.44 -3.49
C CYS A 41 7.92 -11.94 -2.05
N HIS A 42 7.14 -12.42 -1.07
CA HIS A 42 7.13 -11.91 0.29
C HIS A 42 7.49 -12.98 1.33
N ASN A 43 8.27 -12.57 2.35
CA ASN A 43 8.47 -13.38 3.57
C ASN A 43 7.37 -13.06 4.60
N ALA A 44 7.05 -11.78 4.73
CA ALA A 44 5.90 -11.25 5.45
C ALA A 44 5.42 -10.06 4.64
N TRP A 45 4.13 -9.93 4.35
CA TRP A 45 3.66 -8.73 3.68
C TRP A 45 3.88 -7.49 4.59
N PRO A 46 4.48 -6.37 4.15
CA PRO A 46 4.94 -6.00 2.79
C PRO A 46 6.45 -6.25 2.51
N GLN A 47 7.20 -6.85 3.43
CA GLN A 47 8.63 -7.17 3.28
C GLN A 47 8.90 -8.15 2.12
N LEU A 48 9.80 -7.76 1.22
CA LEU A 48 10.20 -8.57 0.06
C LEU A 48 11.24 -9.64 0.43
N ASN A 49 11.12 -10.80 -0.20
CA ASN A 49 12.18 -11.81 -0.26
C ASN A 49 13.15 -11.51 -1.43
N ASN A 50 14.13 -12.37 -1.66
CA ASN A 50 15.11 -12.18 -2.75
C ASN A 50 14.46 -12.12 -4.15
N LYS A 51 13.45 -12.96 -4.41
CA LYS A 51 12.70 -12.92 -5.69
C LYS A 51 11.95 -11.61 -5.85
N GLY A 52 11.26 -11.16 -4.81
CA GLY A 52 10.53 -9.89 -4.79
C GLY A 52 11.42 -8.68 -5.04
N ARG A 53 12.62 -8.64 -4.43
CA ARG A 53 13.60 -7.57 -4.70
C ARG A 53 14.06 -7.56 -6.15
N LYS A 54 14.46 -8.72 -6.69
CA LYS A 54 14.86 -8.84 -8.10
C LYS A 54 13.73 -8.49 -9.07
N PHE A 55 12.48 -8.76 -8.72
CA PHE A 55 11.32 -8.35 -9.52
C PHE A 55 11.17 -6.83 -9.56
N LYS A 56 11.27 -6.17 -8.40
CA LYS A 56 11.24 -4.70 -8.29
C LYS A 56 12.40 -4.05 -9.05
N GLU A 57 13.63 -4.55 -8.86
CA GLU A 57 14.84 -4.04 -9.51
C GLU A 57 14.81 -4.18 -11.04
N ARG A 58 14.06 -5.15 -11.57
CA ARG A 58 13.87 -5.34 -13.02
C ARG A 58 12.65 -4.61 -13.59
N GLY A 59 12.12 -3.63 -12.86
CA GLY A 59 10.96 -2.85 -13.30
C GLY A 59 9.68 -3.66 -13.34
N TYR A 60 9.44 -4.52 -12.33
CA TYR A 60 8.25 -5.36 -12.19
C TYR A 60 8.08 -6.38 -13.34
N ARG A 61 9.19 -6.97 -13.77
CA ARG A 61 9.25 -8.04 -14.78
C ARG A 61 9.76 -9.33 -14.15
N LEU A 62 8.98 -10.40 -14.27
CA LEU A 62 9.40 -11.73 -13.83
C LEU A 62 10.48 -12.24 -14.78
N LYS A 63 11.39 -13.07 -14.25
CA LYS A 63 12.33 -13.78 -15.12
C LYS A 63 11.60 -15.04 -15.53
N GLU A 64 11.79 -15.49 -16.76
CA GLU A 64 11.62 -16.89 -17.06
C GLU A 64 12.59 -17.68 -16.15
N ASP A 65 12.02 -18.59 -15.37
CA ASP A 65 12.76 -19.51 -14.51
C ASP A 65 13.32 -20.66 -15.36
#